data_AF-A0ABD1FU96-F1
#
_entry.id   AF-A0ABD1FU96-F1
#
_cell.length_a   1.000
_cell.length_b   1.000
_cell.length_c   1.000
_cell.angle_alpha   90.00
_cell.angle_beta   90.00
_cell.angle_gamma   90.00
#
_symmetry.space_group_name_H-M   'P 1'
#
loop_
_entity.id
_entity.type
_entity.pdbx_description
1 polymer ?
#
loop_
_entity_poly.entity_id
_entity_poly.type
_entity_poly.pdbx_seq_one_letter_code
_entity_poly.pdbx_strand_id
1 'polypeptide(L)'
;MALFRARAVSSSLLRSCLRAPSRPLSTGAAEMVESKEVQVPSLKSMMNQMLTLDISSQYGSCMPLSNMRIGMNIHNIELRPGQGGKLVRAAGTSAKILTEPNRSVRYCEIRLPSGEKRLIDKRCRATIGAVSNPEHGTKKLRKAGQSRWLGIRPTVRGVAMNPVDHPHGGGEGKSKSSGKHGQVSRTPWGKPTKSGYKTARTKKRKI
;
A
#
# COMPACT_ATOMS: atom_id res chain seq x y z
N MET A 1 -31.83 -47.02 -36.78
CA MET A 1 -33.09 -46.50 -37.37
C MET A 1 -33.93 -45.85 -36.27
N ALA A 2 -34.70 -44.82 -36.63
CA ALA A 2 -35.52 -43.90 -35.80
C ALA A 2 -34.69 -42.81 -35.07
N LEU A 3 -34.43 -41.63 -35.64
CA LEU A 3 -35.29 -40.51 -36.08
C LEU A 3 -36.01 -39.74 -34.95
N PHE A 4 -35.53 -38.51 -34.75
CA PHE A 4 -36.25 -37.25 -34.48
C PHE A 4 -37.34 -37.20 -33.39
N ARG A 5 -37.06 -36.38 -32.37
CA ARG A 5 -37.93 -35.25 -31.98
C ARG A 5 -37.15 -34.19 -31.20
N ALA A 6 -36.80 -33.10 -31.87
CA ALA A 6 -36.34 -31.88 -31.23
C ALA A 6 -37.54 -31.15 -30.61
N ARG A 7 -37.47 -30.83 -29.32
CA ARG A 7 -38.33 -29.84 -28.67
C ARG A 7 -37.49 -28.60 -28.42
N ALA A 8 -37.83 -27.51 -29.11
CA ALA A 8 -37.32 -26.19 -28.83
C ALA A 8 -37.71 -25.78 -27.40
N VAL A 9 -36.72 -25.44 -26.57
CA VAL A 9 -36.95 -24.76 -25.31
C VAL A 9 -36.28 -23.39 -25.42
N SER A 10 -37.14 -22.38 -25.32
CA SER A 10 -36.86 -20.95 -25.39
C SER A 10 -35.68 -20.54 -24.51
N SER A 11 -34.78 -19.74 -25.10
CA SER A 11 -33.56 -19.18 -24.53
C SER A 11 -33.77 -18.13 -23.42
N SER A 12 -34.85 -18.21 -22.63
CA SER A 12 -35.24 -17.17 -21.67
C SER A 12 -35.18 -17.57 -20.19
N LEU A 13 -34.79 -18.80 -19.83
CA LEU A 13 -34.86 -19.28 -18.43
C LEU A 13 -33.60 -19.96 -17.88
N LEU A 14 -32.41 -19.61 -18.38
CA LEU A 14 -31.13 -20.04 -17.78
C LEU A 14 -30.16 -18.86 -17.57
N ARG A 15 -30.66 -17.75 -17.00
CA ARG A 15 -29.81 -16.62 -16.59
C ARG A 15 -30.13 -16.02 -15.22
N SER A 16 -30.69 -16.82 -14.30
CA SER A 16 -31.08 -16.36 -12.95
C SER A 16 -30.22 -16.87 -11.79
N CYS A 17 -29.10 -17.58 -12.02
CA CYS A 17 -28.32 -18.18 -10.92
C CYS A 17 -26.98 -17.50 -10.55
N LEU A 18 -26.64 -16.31 -11.06
CA LEU A 18 -25.42 -15.62 -10.61
C LEU A 18 -25.69 -14.13 -10.33
N ARG A 19 -26.17 -13.84 -9.12
CA ARG A 19 -26.33 -12.48 -8.60
C ARG A 19 -24.98 -12.00 -8.04
N ALA A 20 -24.13 -11.44 -8.90
CA ALA A 20 -23.02 -10.60 -8.48
C ALA A 20 -23.55 -9.18 -8.18
N PRO A 21 -23.17 -8.52 -7.06
CA PRO A 21 -23.57 -7.15 -6.80
C PRO A 21 -22.89 -6.19 -7.78
N SER A 22 -23.70 -5.55 -8.60
CA SER A 22 -23.36 -4.53 -9.59
C SER A 22 -22.67 -3.30 -8.99
N ARG A 23 -21.49 -2.97 -9.52
CA ARG A 23 -20.93 -1.62 -9.55
C ARG A 23 -21.88 -0.71 -10.36
N PRO A 24 -22.23 0.51 -9.92
CA PRO A 24 -22.85 1.47 -10.81
C PRO A 24 -21.75 2.12 -11.68
N LEU A 25 -21.67 1.71 -12.95
CA LEU A 25 -21.22 2.60 -14.02
C LEU A 25 -22.42 3.46 -14.39
N SER A 26 -22.35 4.77 -14.16
CA SER A 26 -23.28 5.73 -14.74
C SER A 26 -22.78 6.11 -16.13
N THR A 27 -23.48 5.64 -17.16
CA THR A 27 -23.44 6.19 -18.52
C THR A 27 -24.79 6.79 -18.85
N GLY A 28 -24.77 8.04 -19.32
CA GLY A 28 -25.85 8.65 -20.11
C GLY A 28 -26.50 9.88 -19.47
N ALA A 29 -26.16 11.06 -19.98
CA ALA A 29 -27.07 11.79 -20.87
C ALA A 29 -26.33 12.99 -21.47
N ALA A 30 -26.42 13.12 -22.79
CA ALA A 30 -26.05 14.31 -23.52
C ALA A 30 -27.15 15.36 -23.34
N GLU A 31 -26.77 16.59 -23.01
CA GLU A 31 -27.56 17.77 -23.36
C GLU A 31 -26.61 18.78 -24.01
N MET A 32 -27.00 19.21 -25.22
CA MET A 32 -26.40 20.33 -25.92
C MET A 32 -26.90 21.63 -25.29
N VAL A 33 -25.97 22.49 -24.87
CA VAL A 33 -26.21 23.94 -24.84
C VAL A 33 -25.02 24.58 -25.53
N GLU A 34 -25.32 25.25 -26.63
CA GLU A 34 -24.40 26.03 -27.41
C GLU A 34 -24.31 27.44 -26.83
N SER A 35 -23.10 27.85 -26.42
CA SER A 35 -22.71 29.25 -26.38
C SER A 35 -21.21 29.38 -26.60
N LYS A 36 -20.89 30.19 -27.62
CA LYS A 36 -19.56 30.56 -28.10
C LYS A 36 -18.77 31.28 -27.01
N GLU A 37 -17.57 30.78 -26.71
CA GLU A 37 -16.38 31.58 -26.40
C GLU A 37 -15.14 30.73 -26.72
N VAL A 38 -14.36 31.15 -27.72
CA VAL A 38 -13.04 30.56 -28.00
C VAL A 38 -12.09 31.07 -26.92
N GLN A 39 -11.99 30.34 -25.81
CA GLN A 39 -11.01 30.65 -24.77
C GLN A 39 -9.63 30.24 -25.26
N VAL A 40 -8.79 31.24 -25.53
CA VAL A 40 -7.34 31.05 -25.71
C VAL A 40 -6.83 30.36 -24.43
N PRO A 41 -6.25 29.15 -24.52
CA PRO A 41 -5.83 28.43 -23.32
C PRO A 41 -4.79 29.27 -22.58
N SER A 42 -5.08 29.63 -21.33
CA SER A 42 -4.15 30.36 -20.47
C SER A 42 -2.78 29.67 -20.44
N LEU A 43 -1.68 30.41 -20.23
CA LEU A 43 -0.33 29.83 -20.05
C LEU A 43 -0.31 28.66 -19.05
N LYS A 44 -1.21 28.70 -18.06
CA LYS A 44 -1.43 27.65 -17.06
C LYS A 44 -2.09 26.40 -17.66
N SER A 45 -3.06 26.57 -18.56
CA SER A 45 -3.64 25.50 -19.37
C SER A 45 -2.60 24.88 -20.30
N MET A 46 -1.76 25.70 -20.95
CA MET A 46 -0.67 25.21 -21.81
C MET A 46 0.42 24.46 -21.02
N MET A 47 0.77 24.91 -19.82
CA MET A 47 1.69 24.19 -18.93
C MET A 47 1.11 22.86 -18.45
N ASN A 48 -0.19 22.81 -18.16
CA ASN A 48 -0.89 21.55 -17.83
C ASN A 48 -1.02 20.62 -19.05
N GLN A 49 -1.14 21.16 -20.27
CA GLN A 49 -1.12 20.42 -21.52
C GLN A 49 0.29 19.88 -21.83
N MET A 50 1.35 20.66 -21.57
CA MET A 50 2.75 20.20 -21.67
C MET A 50 3.07 19.07 -20.68
N LEU A 51 2.49 19.09 -19.47
CA LEU A 51 2.62 18.00 -18.50
C LEU A 51 1.84 16.73 -18.87
N THR A 52 0.84 16.83 -19.76
CA THR A 52 0.00 15.70 -20.19
C THR A 52 0.45 15.05 -21.50
N LEU A 53 1.26 15.75 -22.31
CA LEU A 53 1.86 15.23 -23.55
C LEU A 53 3.09 14.34 -23.30
N ASP A 54 3.76 14.51 -22.16
CA ASP A 54 4.74 13.56 -21.66
C ASP A 54 4.01 12.31 -21.15
N ILE A 55 3.92 11.25 -21.97
CA ILE A 55 3.51 9.89 -21.52
C ILE A 55 4.28 9.47 -20.25
N SER A 56 5.44 10.09 -20.02
CA SER A 56 6.29 9.91 -18.86
C SER A 56 5.83 10.58 -17.56
N SER A 57 4.75 11.39 -17.55
CA SER A 57 4.25 12.04 -16.32
C SER A 57 2.84 11.58 -15.90
N GLN A 58 2.27 10.60 -16.60
CA GLN A 58 0.94 10.08 -16.29
C GLN A 58 0.97 9.19 -15.02
N TYR A 59 -0.09 9.28 -14.21
CA TYR A 59 -0.26 8.41 -13.04
C TYR A 59 -0.38 6.95 -13.48
N GLY A 60 0.33 6.06 -12.79
CA GLY A 60 0.37 4.64 -13.13
C GLY A 60 1.46 4.23 -14.13
N SER A 61 2.15 5.19 -14.78
CA SER A 61 3.30 4.88 -15.63
C SER A 61 4.50 4.41 -14.80
N CYS A 62 5.21 3.39 -15.30
CA CYS A 62 6.41 2.83 -14.68
C CYS A 62 7.66 3.18 -15.50
N MET A 63 8.70 3.69 -14.83
CA MET A 63 9.97 4.09 -15.46
C MET A 63 11.14 4.02 -14.47
N PRO A 64 12.39 4.04 -14.96
CA PRO A 64 13.55 4.21 -14.09
C PRO A 64 13.51 5.57 -13.38
N LEU A 65 14.05 5.61 -12.16
CA LEU A 65 14.18 6.83 -11.36
C LEU A 65 14.97 7.92 -12.08
N SER A 66 15.89 7.55 -12.98
CA SER A 66 16.63 8.48 -13.86
C SER A 66 15.73 9.42 -14.69
N ASN A 67 14.51 8.99 -14.99
CA ASN A 67 13.61 9.71 -15.90
C ASN A 67 12.49 10.43 -15.13
N MET A 68 12.42 10.29 -13.81
CA MET A 68 11.39 10.91 -12.98
C MET A 68 11.83 12.30 -12.54
N ARG A 69 10.87 13.21 -12.33
CA ARG A 69 11.15 14.56 -11.83
C ARG A 69 11.24 14.58 -10.30
N ILE A 70 12.00 15.54 -9.76
CA ILE A 70 12.04 15.80 -8.32
C ILE A 70 10.64 16.13 -7.79
N GLY A 71 10.35 15.71 -6.55
CA GLY A 71 9.11 16.02 -5.87
C GLY A 71 7.90 15.18 -6.30
N MET A 72 8.04 14.29 -7.28
CA MET A 72 6.98 13.37 -7.68
C MET A 72 6.67 12.35 -6.58
N ASN A 73 5.38 12.02 -6.47
CA ASN A 73 4.91 10.92 -5.64
C ASN A 73 5.05 9.61 -6.42
N ILE A 74 5.69 8.63 -5.81
CA ILE A 74 6.00 7.33 -6.42
C ILE A 74 5.65 6.17 -5.49
N HIS A 75 5.35 5.01 -6.07
CA HIS A 75 5.10 3.76 -5.36
C HIS A 75 5.70 2.57 -6.12
N ASN A 76 5.66 1.38 -5.51
CA ASN A 76 6.20 0.13 -6.06
C ASN A 76 7.67 0.26 -6.53
N ILE A 77 8.55 0.67 -5.61
CA ILE A 77 9.94 1.03 -5.91
C ILE A 77 10.86 -0.19 -5.78
N GLU A 78 11.74 -0.37 -6.76
CA GLU A 78 12.78 -1.40 -6.71
C GLU A 78 13.87 -1.06 -5.68
N LEU A 79 14.37 -2.09 -4.98
CA LEU A 79 15.51 -1.91 -4.08
C LEU A 79 16.85 -1.98 -4.82
N ARG A 80 16.90 -2.81 -5.87
CA ARG A 80 18.02 -3.00 -6.79
C ARG A 80 17.45 -3.11 -8.20
N PRO A 81 18.20 -2.67 -9.23
CA PRO A 81 17.70 -2.66 -10.59
C PRO A 81 17.32 -4.08 -11.04
N GLY A 82 16.10 -4.24 -11.58
CA GLY A 82 15.61 -5.51 -12.12
C GLY A 82 15.17 -6.52 -11.06
N GLN A 83 15.17 -6.17 -9.77
CA GLN A 83 14.70 -7.05 -8.69
C GLN A 83 13.16 -7.02 -8.51
N GLY A 84 12.47 -6.15 -9.22
CA GLY A 84 11.05 -5.86 -9.01
C GLY A 84 10.81 -4.97 -7.79
N GLY A 85 9.63 -4.34 -7.77
CA GLY A 85 9.23 -3.40 -6.73
C GLY A 85 9.07 -4.08 -5.38
N LYS A 86 9.79 -3.58 -4.37
CA LYS A 86 9.79 -4.12 -3.00
C LYS A 86 9.34 -3.11 -1.97
N LEU A 87 9.58 -1.83 -2.22
CA LEU A 87 9.25 -0.73 -1.32
C LEU A 87 7.93 -0.10 -1.73
N VAL A 88 7.20 0.45 -0.75
CA VAL A 88 5.98 1.26 -0.95
C VAL A 88 4.90 0.52 -1.76
N ARG A 89 4.35 -0.54 -1.16
CA ARG A 89 3.31 -1.40 -1.77
C ARG A 89 2.00 -1.43 -0.99
N ALA A 90 1.98 -0.84 0.20
CA ALA A 90 0.80 -0.88 1.06
C ALA A 90 -0.26 0.11 0.55
N ALA A 91 -1.54 -0.21 0.78
CA ALA A 91 -2.67 0.60 0.36
C ALA A 91 -2.53 2.05 0.84
N GLY A 92 -2.77 3.02 -0.07
CA GLY A 92 -2.66 4.44 0.24
C GLY A 92 -1.24 4.99 0.43
N THR A 93 -0.18 4.17 0.35
CA THR A 93 1.19 4.65 0.58
C THR A 93 1.82 5.25 -0.67
N SER A 94 2.66 6.25 -0.46
CA SER A 94 3.52 6.86 -1.48
C SER A 94 4.85 7.25 -0.86
N ALA A 95 5.85 7.43 -1.71
CA ALA A 95 7.14 8.01 -1.38
C ALA A 95 7.40 9.22 -2.28
N LYS A 96 8.34 10.07 -1.89
CA LYS A 96 8.65 11.30 -2.60
C LYS A 96 10.12 11.35 -2.99
N ILE A 97 10.40 11.70 -4.24
CA ILE A 97 11.77 11.94 -4.72
C ILE A 97 12.25 13.29 -4.16
N LEU A 98 13.38 13.29 -3.45
CA LEU A 98 13.93 14.50 -2.83
C LEU A 98 15.06 15.12 -3.63
N THR A 99 15.88 14.31 -4.30
CA THR A 99 17.00 14.78 -5.11
C THR A 99 16.69 14.59 -6.59
N GLU A 100 17.09 15.55 -7.41
CA GLU A 100 17.02 15.41 -8.86
C GLU A 100 17.87 14.23 -9.34
N PRO A 101 17.29 13.31 -10.14
CA PRO A 101 18.02 12.20 -10.72
C PRO A 101 18.86 12.66 -11.91
N ASN A 102 19.84 13.52 -11.67
CA ASN A 102 20.72 14.04 -12.71
C ASN A 102 21.72 12.96 -13.19
N ARG A 103 22.21 13.09 -14.43
CA ARG A 103 23.14 12.10 -15.02
C ARG A 103 24.39 11.85 -14.18
N SER A 104 24.87 12.86 -13.44
CA SER A 104 26.08 12.79 -12.61
C SER A 104 25.93 11.96 -11.34
N VAL A 105 24.72 11.84 -10.78
CA VAL A 105 24.51 11.13 -9.51
C VAL A 105 24.12 9.68 -9.79
N ARG A 106 24.71 8.73 -9.04
CA ARG A 106 24.38 7.31 -9.17
C ARG A 106 23.11 6.93 -8.40
N TYR A 107 22.86 7.58 -7.27
CA TYR A 107 21.76 7.28 -6.37
C TYR A 107 20.76 8.45 -6.29
N CYS A 108 19.49 8.12 -6.17
CA CYS A 108 18.41 9.07 -5.91
C CYS A 108 18.04 8.99 -4.42
N GLU A 109 17.93 10.13 -3.76
CA GLU A 109 17.40 10.20 -2.40
C GLU A 109 15.87 10.22 -2.44
N ILE A 110 15.26 9.25 -1.77
CA ILE A 110 13.81 9.08 -1.70
C ILE A 110 13.36 9.09 -0.25
N ARG A 111 12.33 9.89 0.05
CA ARG A 111 11.63 9.85 1.33
C ARG A 111 10.60 8.75 1.32
N LEU A 112 10.80 7.73 2.16
CA LEU A 112 9.89 6.62 2.34
C LEU A 112 8.67 7.02 3.20
N PRO A 113 7.55 6.27 3.14
CA PRO A 113 6.40 6.49 4.02
C PRO A 113 6.72 6.28 5.50
N SER A 114 7.81 5.57 5.83
CA SER A 114 8.33 5.48 7.20
C SER A 114 8.95 6.78 7.72
N GLY A 115 9.15 7.78 6.84
CA GLY A 115 9.86 9.02 7.13
C GLY A 115 11.37 8.95 6.92
N GLU A 116 11.93 7.76 6.74
CA GLU A 116 13.35 7.54 6.44
C GLU A 116 13.69 8.05 5.03
N LYS A 117 14.82 8.74 4.90
CA LYS A 117 15.41 9.08 3.60
C LYS A 117 16.36 7.97 3.20
N ARG A 118 16.22 7.44 1.98
CA ARG A 118 17.00 6.31 1.50
C ARG A 118 17.57 6.59 0.12
N LEU A 119 18.83 6.21 -0.05
CA LEU A 119 19.52 6.23 -1.35
C LEU A 119 19.17 4.96 -2.14
N ILE A 120 18.67 5.14 -3.36
CA ILE A 120 18.29 4.05 -4.29
C ILE A 120 19.00 4.28 -5.62
N ASP A 121 19.50 3.22 -6.28
CA ASP A 121 20.19 3.35 -7.57
C ASP A 121 19.23 3.96 -8.61
N LYS A 122 19.68 4.94 -9.41
CA LYS A 122 18.85 5.62 -10.42
C LYS A 122 18.26 4.70 -11.48
N ARG A 123 18.89 3.54 -11.68
CA ARG A 123 18.43 2.50 -12.62
C ARG A 123 17.20 1.73 -12.12
N CYS A 124 16.91 1.79 -10.82
CA CYS A 124 15.74 1.17 -10.24
C CYS A 124 14.46 1.77 -10.85
N ARG A 125 13.45 0.93 -11.05
CA ARG A 125 12.14 1.34 -11.53
C ARG A 125 11.21 1.71 -10.38
N ALA A 126 10.29 2.64 -10.65
CA ALA A 126 9.18 2.98 -9.78
C ALA A 126 7.95 3.31 -10.62
N THR A 127 6.78 3.38 -9.98
CA THR A 127 5.52 3.74 -10.62
C THR A 127 5.05 5.10 -10.10
N ILE A 128 4.57 5.97 -10.98
CA ILE A 128 4.10 7.31 -10.61
C ILE A 128 2.76 7.21 -9.88
N GLY A 129 2.61 7.99 -8.80
CA GLY A 129 1.40 8.10 -8.00
C GLY A 129 1.50 7.40 -6.65
N ALA A 130 0.35 7.25 -6.00
CA ALA A 130 0.18 6.51 -4.76
C ALA A 130 -0.50 5.17 -5.00
N VAL A 131 -0.32 4.22 -4.08
CA VAL A 131 -1.08 2.96 -4.12
C VAL A 131 -2.56 3.25 -3.89
N SER A 132 -3.43 2.57 -4.63
CA SER A 132 -4.89 2.67 -4.49
C SER A 132 -5.38 2.37 -3.07
N ASN A 133 -6.63 2.76 -2.78
CA ASN A 133 -7.34 2.50 -1.52
C ASN A 133 -6.71 3.17 -0.28
N PRO A 134 -6.71 4.52 -0.21
CA PRO A 134 -6.20 5.25 0.95
C PRO A 134 -7.03 5.04 2.22
N GLU A 135 -8.33 4.74 2.07
CA GLU A 135 -9.26 4.55 3.20
C GLU A 135 -9.03 3.24 3.97
N HIS A 136 -8.19 2.34 3.47
CA HIS A 136 -7.92 1.05 4.10
C HIS A 136 -7.49 1.18 5.57
N GLY A 137 -6.70 2.21 5.92
CA GLY A 137 -6.25 2.45 7.29
C GLY A 137 -7.34 2.93 8.25
N THR A 138 -8.41 3.55 7.73
CA THR A 138 -9.50 4.10 8.54
C THR A 138 -10.56 3.06 8.89
N LYS A 139 -10.58 1.93 8.17
CA LYS A 139 -11.58 0.87 8.33
C LYS A 139 -11.41 0.14 9.67
N LYS A 140 -12.41 0.24 10.56
CA LYS A 140 -12.45 -0.48 11.85
C LYS A 140 -13.15 -1.84 11.73
N LEU A 141 -12.60 -2.85 12.39
CA LEU A 141 -13.27 -4.15 12.57
C LEU A 141 -14.35 -4.00 13.65
N ARG A 142 -15.56 -4.51 13.40
CA ARG A 142 -16.74 -4.35 14.27
C ARG A 142 -17.07 -5.58 15.11
N LYS A 143 -16.51 -6.76 14.77
CA LYS A 143 -16.70 -8.00 15.53
C LYS A 143 -15.43 -8.83 15.56
N ALA A 144 -15.24 -9.60 16.64
CA ALA A 144 -14.06 -10.46 16.82
C ALA A 144 -13.87 -11.45 15.65
N GLY A 145 -14.97 -11.98 15.09
CA GLY A 145 -14.93 -12.92 13.97
C GLY A 145 -14.33 -12.33 12.67
N GLN A 146 -14.38 -11.01 12.46
CA GLN A 146 -13.77 -10.41 11.26
C GLN A 146 -12.25 -10.56 11.26
N SER A 147 -11.60 -10.49 12.42
CA SER A 147 -10.16 -10.77 12.54
C SER A 147 -9.84 -12.21 12.14
N ARG A 148 -10.73 -13.16 12.45
CA ARG A 148 -10.58 -14.56 12.07
C ARG A 148 -10.69 -14.78 10.56
N TRP A 149 -11.58 -14.05 9.88
CA TRP A 149 -11.70 -14.08 8.41
C TRP A 149 -10.43 -13.58 7.70
N LEU A 150 -9.66 -12.70 8.35
CA LEU A 150 -8.34 -12.24 7.88
C LEU A 150 -7.20 -13.23 8.18
N GLY A 151 -7.49 -14.40 8.76
CA GLY A 151 -6.50 -15.41 9.13
C GLY A 151 -5.76 -15.13 10.45
N ILE A 152 -6.15 -14.07 11.19
CA ILE A 152 -5.50 -13.73 12.46
C ILE A 152 -6.08 -14.61 13.58
N ARG A 153 -5.22 -15.31 14.31
CA ARG A 153 -5.58 -16.12 15.49
C ARG A 153 -5.58 -15.25 16.76
N PRO A 154 -6.39 -15.58 17.79
CA PRO A 154 -6.34 -14.88 19.06
C PRO A 154 -4.94 -15.01 19.68
N THR A 155 -4.36 -13.89 20.12
CA THR A 155 -3.06 -13.85 20.79
C THR A 155 -3.25 -13.67 22.30
N VAL A 156 -2.57 -14.50 23.10
CA VAL A 156 -2.64 -14.45 24.57
C VAL A 156 -1.57 -13.50 25.09
N ARG A 157 -1.93 -12.67 26.09
CA ARG A 157 -0.97 -11.75 26.73
C ARG A 157 -0.05 -12.51 27.68
N GLY A 158 1.22 -12.11 27.75
CA GLY A 158 2.21 -12.76 28.63
C GLY A 158 1.85 -12.75 30.13
N VAL A 159 1.08 -11.77 30.59
CA VAL A 159 0.60 -11.66 31.99
C VAL A 159 -0.42 -12.76 32.34
N ALA A 160 -1.09 -13.33 31.34
CA ALA A 160 -2.05 -14.43 31.56
C ALA A 160 -1.38 -15.81 31.53
N MET A 161 -0.06 -15.87 31.37
CA MET A 161 0.70 -17.11 31.25
C MET A 161 1.43 -17.45 32.55
N ASN A 162 2.01 -18.66 32.60
CA ASN A 162 2.85 -19.10 33.71
C ASN A 162 4.28 -18.52 33.56
N PRO A 163 5.08 -18.44 34.64
CA PRO A 163 6.44 -17.91 34.59
C PRO A 163 7.39 -18.72 33.68
N VAL A 164 7.05 -19.99 33.40
CA VAL A 164 7.77 -20.86 32.45
C VAL A 164 7.58 -20.41 31.00
N ASP A 165 6.42 -19.86 30.65
CA ASP A 165 6.06 -19.54 29.26
C ASP A 165 6.47 -18.12 28.86
N HIS A 166 6.40 -17.18 29.80
CA HIS A 166 6.64 -15.77 29.52
C HIS A 166 7.35 -15.08 30.69
N PRO A 167 8.29 -14.15 30.41
CA PRO A 167 8.92 -13.30 31.45
C PRO A 167 7.95 -12.42 32.27
N HIS A 168 6.67 -12.38 31.90
CA HIS A 168 5.63 -11.63 32.60
C HIS A 168 4.60 -12.55 33.28
N GLY A 169 4.79 -13.86 33.17
CA GLY A 169 3.86 -14.84 33.70
C GLY A 169 4.04 -15.04 35.20
N GLY A 170 3.00 -15.61 35.82
CA GLY A 170 2.92 -15.86 37.26
C GLY A 170 2.51 -14.64 38.10
N GLY A 171 2.66 -14.77 39.41
CA GLY A 171 2.17 -13.84 40.41
C GLY A 171 0.74 -14.15 40.87
N GLU A 172 0.38 -13.68 42.05
CA GLU A 172 -0.98 -13.78 42.59
C GLU A 172 -1.85 -12.65 42.04
N GLY A 173 -2.92 -12.99 41.33
CA GLY A 173 -3.82 -12.02 40.71
C GLY A 173 -3.18 -11.24 39.54
N LYS A 174 -3.70 -10.04 39.27
CA LYS A 174 -3.21 -9.19 38.16
C LYS A 174 -1.94 -8.45 38.59
N SER A 175 -0.78 -8.91 38.14
CA SER A 175 0.48 -8.20 38.34
C SER A 175 0.64 -7.03 37.36
N LYS A 176 1.07 -5.87 37.88
CA LYS A 176 1.51 -4.70 37.08
C LYS A 176 2.91 -4.90 36.49
N SER A 177 3.70 -5.83 37.04
CA SER A 177 5.14 -5.93 36.79
C SER A 177 5.51 -7.15 35.95
N SER A 178 6.38 -6.88 34.99
CA SER A 178 7.34 -7.81 34.42
C SER A 178 8.27 -8.34 35.53
N GLY A 179 7.82 -9.33 36.29
CA GLY A 179 8.65 -10.03 37.28
C GLY A 179 9.21 -9.17 38.43
N LYS A 180 10.03 -9.83 39.25
CA LYS A 180 10.53 -9.45 40.59
C LYS A 180 11.29 -8.11 40.72
N HIS A 181 11.57 -7.39 39.63
CA HIS A 181 12.46 -6.19 39.66
C HIS A 181 12.06 -5.04 38.71
N GLY A 182 10.76 -4.80 38.46
CA GLY A 182 10.31 -3.63 37.69
C GLY A 182 10.91 -3.53 36.28
N GLN A 183 11.19 -4.68 35.65
CA GLN A 183 11.93 -4.70 34.39
C GLN A 183 11.06 -4.23 33.21
N VAL A 184 11.72 -3.67 32.19
CA VAL A 184 11.08 -3.22 30.94
C VAL A 184 10.28 -4.37 30.33
N SER A 185 9.09 -4.09 29.76
CA SER A 185 8.29 -5.11 29.07
C SER A 185 9.14 -5.90 28.05
N ARG A 186 9.03 -7.22 28.09
CA ARG A 186 9.84 -8.16 27.29
C ARG A 186 8.99 -8.98 26.34
N THR A 187 9.64 -9.47 25.29
CA THR A 187 9.17 -10.55 24.43
C THR A 187 9.18 -11.88 25.18
N PRO A 188 8.51 -12.93 24.68
CA PRO A 188 8.61 -14.28 25.24
C PRO A 188 10.07 -14.77 25.37
N TRP A 189 10.95 -14.34 24.46
CA TRP A 189 12.39 -14.65 24.47
C TRP A 189 13.24 -13.69 25.32
N GLY A 190 12.64 -12.88 26.19
CA GLY A 190 13.37 -12.01 27.12
C GLY A 190 13.94 -10.72 26.54
N LYS A 191 13.83 -10.48 25.23
CA LYS A 191 14.28 -9.20 24.62
C LYS A 191 13.35 -8.04 25.01
N PRO A 192 13.86 -6.84 25.35
CA PRO A 192 13.02 -5.68 25.66
C PRO A 192 12.17 -5.23 24.46
N THR A 193 10.91 -4.85 24.71
CA THR A 193 9.96 -4.36 23.68
C THR A 193 9.68 -2.86 23.76
N LYS A 194 9.97 -2.23 24.90
CA LYS A 194 9.78 -0.80 25.15
C LYS A 194 11.14 -0.11 25.34
N SER A 195 11.13 1.21 25.53
CA SER A 195 12.34 2.03 25.78
C SER A 195 13.30 2.13 24.60
N GLY A 196 12.80 2.03 23.36
CA GLY A 196 13.59 2.29 22.15
C GLY A 196 14.67 1.24 21.86
N TYR A 197 14.50 0.00 22.33
CA TYR A 197 15.41 -1.10 22.00
C TYR A 197 15.50 -1.30 20.47
N LYS A 198 16.68 -1.05 19.90
CA LYS A 198 16.90 -1.10 18.45
C LYS A 198 17.30 -2.51 18.03
N THR A 199 16.41 -3.20 17.32
CA THR A 199 16.60 -4.61 16.90
C THR A 199 17.47 -4.75 15.65
N ALA A 200 17.64 -3.69 14.86
CA ALA A 200 18.47 -3.72 13.67
C ALA A 200 19.96 -3.83 14.02
N ARG A 201 20.69 -4.69 13.29
CA ARG A 201 22.13 -4.91 13.48
C ARG A 201 22.90 -3.58 13.39
N THR A 202 23.70 -3.27 14.42
CA THR A 202 24.41 -1.98 14.55
C THR A 202 25.26 -1.61 13.33
N LYS A 203 25.95 -2.58 12.71
CA LYS A 203 26.75 -2.34 11.48
C LYS A 203 25.92 -1.81 10.31
N LYS A 204 24.63 -2.14 10.24
CA LYS A 204 23.72 -1.70 9.17
C LYS A 204 23.05 -0.35 9.45
N ARG A 205 23.22 0.20 10.66
CA ARG A 205 22.56 1.45 11.12
C ARG A 205 23.46 2.68 11.06
N LYS A 206 24.78 2.50 10.96
CA LYS A 206 25.77 3.58 10.86
C LYS A 206 26.03 4.04 9.41
N ILE A 207 25.16 3.64 8.48
CA ILE A 207 25.24 3.97 7.06
C ILE A 207 24.11 4.97 6.78
#